data_AF-A0A143QDY1-F1
#
_entry.id   AF-A0A143QDY1-F1
#
_cell.length_a   1.000
_cell.length_b   1.000
_cell.length_c   1.000
_cell.angle_alpha   90.00
_cell.angle_beta   90.00
_cell.angle_gamma   90.00
#
_symmetry.space_group_name_H-M   'P 1'
#
loop_
_entity.id
_entity.type
_entity.pdbx_description
1 polymer ?
#
loop_
_entity_poly.entity_id
_entity_poly.type
_entity_poly.pdbx_seq_one_letter_code
_entity_poly.pdbx_strand_id
1 'polypeptide(L)' 'MTLRWVDAVVTVVVVAVGVAAVIAGGVDDSPGLQGLGVMVVIGSVALAVRRARRRRHGGHRPRD' A
#
# COMPACT_ATOMS: atom_id res chain seq x y z
N MET A 1 13.82 3.62 16.59
CA MET A 1 13.23 2.26 16.65
C MET A 1 11.75 2.23 16.27
N THR A 2 10.96 3.24 16.64
CA THR A 2 9.51 3.35 16.32
C THR A 2 9.17 3.38 14.83
N LEU A 3 9.98 4.04 13.98
CA LEU A 3 9.74 4.07 12.53
C LEU A 3 9.72 2.67 11.89
N ARG A 4 10.61 1.76 12.30
CA ARG A 4 10.68 0.39 11.74
C ARG A 4 9.42 -0.41 12.02
N TRP A 5 8.84 -0.25 13.21
CA TRP A 5 7.60 -0.91 13.60
C TRP A 5 6.41 -0.32 12.87
N VAL A 6 6.34 1.02 12.75
CA VAL A 6 5.29 1.68 11.97
C VAL A 6 5.33 1.25 10.51
N ASP A 7 6.52 1.18 9.91
CA ASP A 7 6.68 0.73 8.53
C ASP A 7 6.26 -0.74 8.38
N ALA A 8 6.64 -1.62 9.31
CA ALA A 8 6.23 -3.02 9.31
C ALA A 8 4.71 -3.18 9.43
N VAL A 9 4.07 -2.46 10.34
CA VAL A 9 2.61 -2.47 10.51
C VAL A 9 1.91 -1.98 9.24
N VAL A 10 2.40 -0.89 8.65
CA VAL A 10 1.86 -0.36 7.39
C VAL A 10 2.00 -1.38 6.25
N THR A 11 3.14 -2.05 6.12
CA THR A 11 3.34 -3.10 5.12
C THR A 11 2.36 -4.25 5.32
N VAL A 12 2.20 -4.74 6.55
CA VAL A 12 1.26 -5.82 6.86
C VAL A 12 -0.18 -5.43 6.52
N VAL A 13 -0.61 -4.21 6.88
CA VAL A 13 -1.95 -3.71 6.58
C VAL A 13 -2.19 -3.61 5.08
N VAL A 14 -1.23 -3.08 4.30
CA VAL A 14 -1.36 -2.97 2.84
C VAL A 14 -1.46 -4.35 2.19
N VAL A 15 -0.64 -5.31 2.62
CA VAL A 15 -0.70 -6.70 2.11
C VAL A 15 -2.04 -7.34 2.46
N ALA A 16 -2.50 -7.22 3.70
CA ALA A 16 -3.77 -7.78 4.15
C ALA A 16 -4.96 -7.19 3.37
N VAL A 17 -4.97 -5.87 3.12
CA VAL A 17 -5.99 -5.20 2.30
C VAL A 17 -5.93 -5.67 0.86
N GLY A 18 -4.74 -5.84 0.28
CA GLY A 18 -4.58 -6.36 -1.08
C GLY A 18 -5.10 -7.80 -1.22
N VAL A 19 -4.75 -8.67 -0.28
CA VAL A 19 -5.24 -10.05 -0.22
C VAL A 19 -6.75 -10.09 -0.03
N ALA A 20 -7.31 -9.28 0.87
CA ALA A 20 -8.75 -9.18 1.10
C ALA A 20 -9.48 -8.69 -0.15
N ALA A 21 -8.93 -7.72 -0.89
CA ALA A 21 -9.50 -7.24 -2.15
C ALA A 21 -9.49 -8.31 -3.25
N VAL A 22 -8.43 -9.11 -3.34
CA VAL A 22 -8.35 -10.25 -4.29
C VAL A 22 -9.38 -11.32 -3.95
N ILE A 23 -9.51 -11.68 -2.66
CA ILE A 23 -10.48 -12.66 -2.19
C ILE A 23 -11.92 -12.15 -2.38
N ALA A 24 -12.19 -10.89 -2.02
CA ALA A 24 -13.50 -10.26 -2.21
C ALA A 24 -13.88 -10.11 -3.70
N GLY A 25 -12.89 -9.93 -4.58
CA GLY A 25 -13.08 -9.90 -6.03
C GLY A 25 -13.21 -11.29 -6.68
N GLY A 26 -13.10 -12.37 -5.92
CA GLY A 26 -13.16 -13.75 -6.42
C GLY A 26 -14.51 -14.45 -6.28
N VAL A 27 -15.56 -13.75 -5.82
CA VAL A 27 -16.86 -14.38 -5.47
C VAL A 27 -17.96 -14.12 -6.50
N ASP A 28 -17.72 -13.29 -7.52
CA ASP A 28 -18.74 -12.96 -8.52
C ASP A 28 -18.22 -13.20 -9.94
N ASP A 29 -18.97 -13.95 -10.76
CA ASP A 29 -18.65 -14.37 -12.14
C ASP A 29 -18.57 -13.19 -13.15
N SER A 30 -18.48 -11.95 -12.65
CA SER A 30 -18.46 -10.73 -13.44
C SER A 30 -17.04 -10.14 -13.54
N PRO A 31 -16.41 -10.12 -14.74
CA PRO A 31 -15.03 -9.66 -14.90
C PRO A 31 -14.80 -8.18 -14.49
N GLY A 32 -15.87 -7.39 -14.35
CA GLY A 32 -15.80 -5.99 -13.93
C GLY A 32 -15.44 -5.77 -12.46
N LEU A 33 -15.92 -6.63 -11.54
CA LEU A 33 -15.68 -6.46 -10.10
C LEU A 33 -14.23 -6.84 -9.73
N GLN A 34 -13.67 -7.81 -10.44
CA GLN A 34 -12.25 -8.17 -10.37
C GLN A 34 -11.35 -7.04 -10.89
N GLY A 35 -11.72 -6.38 -12.00
CA GLY A 35 -10.98 -5.25 -12.55
C GLY A 35 -10.91 -4.04 -11.60
N LEU A 36 -12.01 -3.74 -10.90
CA LEU A 36 -12.03 -2.70 -9.88
C LEU A 36 -11.17 -3.07 -8.66
N GLY A 37 -11.20 -4.32 -8.21
CA GLY A 37 -10.32 -4.82 -7.15
C GLY A 37 -8.84 -4.61 -7.49
N VAL A 38 -8.43 -4.94 -8.72
CA VAL A 38 -7.06 -4.72 -9.20
C VAL A 38 -6.69 -3.24 -9.25
N MET A 39 -7.58 -2.37 -9.75
CA MET A 39 -7.34 -0.92 -9.77
C MET A 39 -7.12 -0.34 -8.38
N VAL A 40 -7.90 -0.77 -7.39
CA VAL A 40 -7.75 -0.35 -5.99
C VAL A 40 -6.42 -0.84 -5.42
N VAL A 41 -6.02 -2.09 -5.68
CA VAL A 41 -4.71 -2.61 -5.23
C VAL A 41 -3.56 -1.80 -5.83
N ILE A 42 -3.58 -1.55 -7.14
CA ILE A 42 -2.55 -0.77 -7.84
C ILE A 42 -2.48 0.67 -7.27
N GLY A 43 -3.63 1.33 -7.11
CA GLY A 43 -3.71 2.67 -6.53
C GLY A 43 -3.15 2.73 -5.11
N SER A 44 -3.45 1.71 -4.30
CA SER A 44 -2.97 1.59 -2.92
C SER A 44 -1.44 1.47 -2.85
N VAL A 45 -0.87 0.59 -3.69
CA VAL A 45 0.59 0.41 -3.79
C VAL A 45 1.26 1.68 -4.28
N ALA A 46 0.73 2.32 -5.33
CA ALA A 46 1.29 3.57 -5.86
C ALA A 46 1.32 4.68 -4.80
N LEU A 47 0.24 4.82 -4.01
CA LEU A 47 0.16 5.81 -2.94
C LEU A 47 1.16 5.50 -1.80
N ALA A 48 1.29 4.23 -1.42
CA ALA A 48 2.26 3.79 -0.42
C ALA A 48 3.70 4.08 -0.86
N VAL A 49 4.06 3.73 -2.11
CA VAL A 49 5.37 4.02 -2.71
C VAL A 49 5.64 5.52 -2.77
N ARG A 50 4.66 6.33 -3.18
CA ARG A 50 4.78 7.79 -3.22
C ARG A 50 5.05 8.37 -1.84
N ARG A 51 4.38 7.86 -0.80
CA ARG A 51 4.54 8.32 0.59
C ARG A 51 5.90 7.91 1.14
N ALA A 52 6.36 6.68 0.86
CA ALA A 52 7.68 6.19 1.23
C ALA A 52 8.81 6.99 0.56
N ARG A 53 8.69 7.30 -0.74
CA ARG A 53 9.65 8.16 -1.45
C ARG A 53 9.74 9.56 -0.85
N ARG A 54 8.62 10.20 -0.54
CA ARG A 54 8.62 11.53 0.09
C ARG A 54 9.36 11.56 1.44
N ARG A 55 9.23 10.50 2.25
CA ARG A 55 9.95 10.41 3.53
C ARG A 55 11.47 10.28 3.36
N ARG A 56 11.95 9.67 2.29
CA ARG A 56 13.39 9.52 2.02
C ARG A 56 14.07 10.80 1.54
N HIS A 57 13.33 11.73 0.92
CA HIS A 57 13.90 12.99 0.41
C HIS A 57 13.94 14.14 1.45
N GLY A 58 13.38 13.96 2.65
CA GLY A 58 13.37 15.00 3.70
C GLY A 58 14.48 14.87 4.76
N GLY A 59 15.43 13.94 4.58
CA GLY A 59 16.26 13.40 5.66
C GLY A 59 17.70 13.91 5.79
N HIS A 60 18.08 15.05 5.22
CA HIS A 60 19.42 15.61 5.44
C HIS A 60 19.41 17.14 5.48
N ARG A 61 19.11 17.70 6.66
CA ARG A 61 19.54 19.06 7.01
C ARG A 61 20.75 18.92 7.93
N PRO A 62 21.97 19.26 7.46
CA PRO A 62 23.11 19.48 8.33
C PRO A 62 22.73 20.56 9.34
N ARG A 63 22.99 20.32 10.62
CA ARG A 63 23.10 21.37 11.62
C ARG A 63 24.59 21.54 11.87
N ASP A 64 25.04 22.70 11.43
CA ASP A 64 26.29 23.40 11.70
C ASP A 64 26.77 23.26 13.15
#